data_AF-A0A847FPG9-F1
#
_entry.id   AF-A0A847FPG9-F1
#
_cell.length_a   1.000
_cell.length_b   1.000
_cell.length_c   1.000
_cell.angle_alpha   90.00
_cell.angle_beta   90.00
_cell.angle_gamma   90.00
#
_symmetry.space_group_name_H-M   'P 1'
#
loop_
_entity.id
_entity.type
_entity.pdbx_description
1 polymer ?
#
loop_
_entity_poly.entity_id
_entity_poly.type
_entity_poly.pdbx_seq_one_letter_code
_entity_poly.pdbx_strand_id
1 'polypeptide(L)'
;MLIGQDPANAAFLLGLVAEHGRQGGAVLLVSHAPEVARCHASRLLFFEEGRLVQDAPPAEAFAWLARCGRQAYLPAERSAPVSAANVAAALPAARCVGGGSA
;
A
#
# COMPACT_ATOMS: atom_id res chain seq x y z
N MET A 1 2.29 -5.44 -3.10
CA MET A 1 1.27 -5.82 -4.11
C MET A 1 0.01 -6.24 -3.35
N LEU A 2 -1.18 -5.83 -3.79
CA LEU A 2 -2.45 -6.34 -3.23
C LEU A 2 -2.79 -7.64 -3.98
N ILE A 3 -3.08 -8.74 -3.28
CA ILE A 3 -3.25 -10.06 -3.93
C ILE A 3 -4.40 -10.02 -4.95
N GLY A 4 -4.15 -10.57 -6.15
CA GLY A 4 -5.15 -10.66 -7.22
C GLY A 4 -5.42 -9.36 -7.98
N GLN A 5 -4.66 -8.29 -7.71
CA GLN A 5 -4.76 -7.02 -8.42
C GLN A 5 -3.50 -6.75 -9.24
N ASP A 6 -3.67 -6.26 -10.47
CA ASP A 6 -2.56 -5.65 -11.17
C ASP A 6 -2.13 -4.35 -10.46
N PRO A 7 -0.89 -3.88 -10.68
CA PRO A 7 -0.38 -2.69 -9.99
C PRO A 7 -1.22 -1.43 -10.19
N ALA A 8 -1.85 -1.26 -11.36
CA ALA A 8 -2.64 -0.07 -11.65
C ALA A 8 -3.98 -0.09 -10.92
N ASN A 9 -4.67 -1.23 -10.93
CA ASN A 9 -5.92 -1.35 -10.17
C ASN A 9 -5.68 -1.27 -8.66
N ALA A 10 -4.58 -1.84 -8.16
CA ALA A 10 -4.20 -1.72 -6.75
C ALA A 10 -3.98 -0.25 -6.34
N ALA A 11 -3.27 0.54 -7.17
CA ALA A 11 -3.05 1.96 -6.91
C ALA A 11 -4.36 2.76 -6.95
N PHE A 12 -5.25 2.46 -7.90
CA PHE A 12 -6.57 3.08 -7.98
C PHE A 12 -7.40 2.83 -6.71
N LEU A 13 -7.52 1.56 -6.29
CA LEU A 13 -8.27 1.18 -5.08
C LEU A 13 -7.68 1.81 -3.82
N LEU A 14 -6.35 1.82 -3.67
CA LEU A 14 -5.70 2.47 -2.53
C LEU A 14 -5.94 3.99 -2.53
N GLY A 15 -6.02 4.61 -3.71
CA GLY A 15 -6.41 6.01 -3.85
C GLY A 15 -7.81 6.30 -3.31
N LEU A 16 -8.80 5.46 -3.67
CA LEU A 16 -10.18 5.60 -3.18
C LEU A 16 -10.26 5.46 -1.65
N VAL A 17 -9.57 4.47 -1.10
CA VAL A 17 -9.54 4.22 0.34
C VAL A 17 -8.84 5.37 1.09
N ALA A 18 -7.73 5.89 0.55
CA ALA A 18 -7.03 7.03 1.13
C ALA A 18 -7.90 8.29 1.14
N GLU A 19 -8.63 8.55 0.05
CA GLU A 19 -9.55 9.68 -0.05
C GLU A 19 -10.70 9.54 0.96
N HIS A 20 -11.28 8.34 1.11
CA HIS A 20 -12.29 8.09 2.13
C HIS A 20 -11.77 8.42 3.55
N GLY A 21 -10.53 8.04 3.86
CA GLY A 21 -9.88 8.41 5.11
C GLY A 21 -9.71 9.92 5.30
N ARG A 22 -9.30 10.64 4.24
CA ARG A 22 -9.16 12.10 4.25
C ARG A 22 -10.49 12.83 4.46
N GLN A 23 -11.60 12.23 4.03
CA GLN A 23 -12.95 12.78 4.22
C GLN A 23 -13.54 12.48 5.61
N GLY A 24 -12.76 11.90 6.53
CA GLY A 24 -13.17 11.59 7.89
C GLY A 24 -13.70 10.17 8.09
N GLY A 25 -13.65 9.33 7.05
CA GLY A 25 -13.95 7.91 7.16
C GLY A 25 -12.87 7.13 7.92
N ALA A 26 -13.26 6.04 8.58
CA ALA A 26 -12.32 5.12 9.21
C ALA A 26 -11.96 3.99 8.25
N VAL A 27 -10.66 3.74 8.07
CA VAL A 27 -10.14 2.67 7.21
C VAL A 27 -9.32 1.70 8.06
N LEU A 28 -9.70 0.42 8.02
CA LEU A 28 -8.86 -0.68 8.51
C LEU A 28 -8.31 -1.44 7.32
N LEU A 29 -7.00 -1.31 7.08
CA LEU A 29 -6.30 -2.03 6.02
C LEU A 29 -5.48 -3.17 6.61
N VAL A 30 -5.78 -4.41 6.18
CA VAL A 30 -4.98 -5.60 6.50
C VAL A 30 -4.14 -5.95 5.27
N SER A 31 -2.82 -5.78 5.38
CA SER A 31 -1.88 -5.95 4.27
C SER A 31 -0.62 -6.68 4.71
N HIS A 32 -0.10 -7.54 3.84
CA HIS A 32 1.23 -8.15 3.97
C HIS A 32 2.33 -7.30 3.30
N ALA A 33 1.96 -6.20 2.64
CA ALA A 33 2.89 -5.32 1.93
C ALA A 33 3.22 -4.08 2.79
N PRO A 34 4.41 -4.01 3.40
CA PRO A 34 4.79 -2.93 4.32
C PRO A 34 4.88 -1.56 3.63
N GLU A 35 5.17 -1.51 2.34
CA GLU A 35 5.18 -0.26 1.56
C GLU A 35 3.82 0.43 1.54
N VAL A 36 2.74 -0.35 1.46
CA VAL A 36 1.37 0.19 1.45
C VAL A 36 1.07 0.84 2.80
N ALA A 37 1.43 0.16 3.90
CA ALA A 37 1.24 0.71 5.24
C ALA A 37 2.11 1.95 5.46
N ARG A 38 3.36 1.96 4.99
CA ARG A 38 4.24 3.13 5.06
C ARG A 38 3.66 4.35 4.33
N CYS A 39 3.03 4.16 3.19
CA CYS A 39 2.52 5.25 2.36
C CYS A 39 1.12 5.75 2.78
N HIS A 40 0.26 4.90 3.34
CA HIS A 40 -1.16 5.21 3.52
C HIS A 40 -1.66 5.12 4.97
N ALA A 41 -0.98 4.40 5.86
CA ALA A 41 -1.46 4.23 7.23
C ALA A 41 -1.04 5.40 8.12
N SER A 42 -1.96 5.84 8.99
CA SER A 42 -1.64 6.76 10.09
C SER A 42 -1.16 6.04 11.35
N ARG A 43 -1.47 4.74 11.47
CA ARG A 43 -1.19 3.89 12.62
C ARG A 43 -0.93 2.46 12.15
N LEU A 44 0.06 1.79 12.73
CA LEU A 44 0.41 0.41 12.47
C LEU A 44 0.11 -0.44 13.70
N LEU A 45 -0.69 -1.49 13.47
CA LEU A 45 -1.01 -2.51 14.46
C LEU A 45 -0.31 -3.80 14.05
N PHE A 46 0.62 -4.28 14.86
CA PHE A 46 1.31 -5.54 14.61
C PHE A 46 0.80 -6.62 15.55
N PHE A 47 0.36 -7.73 14.97
CA PHE A 47 -0.14 -8.89 15.70
C PHE A 47 0.84 -10.04 15.61
N GLU A 48 1.05 -10.72 16.72
CA GLU A 48 1.86 -11.93 16.81
C GLU A 48 1.16 -12.93 17.74
N GLU A 49 1.03 -14.19 17.29
CA GLU A 49 0.36 -15.25 18.06
C GLU A 49 -1.04 -14.85 18.58
N GLY A 50 -1.79 -14.09 17.77
CA GLY A 50 -3.13 -13.62 18.11
C GLY A 50 -3.17 -12.45 19.10
N ARG A 51 -2.03 -11.82 19.42
CA ARG A 51 -1.94 -10.68 20.34
C ARG A 51 -1.45 -9.44 19.62
N LEU A 52 -2.03 -8.28 19.94
CA LEU A 52 -1.50 -6.98 19.53
C LEU A 52 -0.24 -6.69 20.34
N VAL A 53 0.92 -6.69 19.68
CA VAL A 53 2.23 -6.50 20.33
C VAL A 53 2.85 -5.14 20.03
N GLN A 54 2.40 -4.46 18.96
CA GLN A 54 2.83 -3.11 18.63
C GLN A 54 1.67 -2.28 18.10
N ASP A 55 1.63 -1.03 18.54
CA ASP A 55 0.59 -0.08 18.19
C ASP A 55 1.20 1.34 18.21
N ALA A 56 1.57 1.85 17.03
CA ALA A 56 2.25 3.14 16.93
C ALA A 56 2.12 3.75 15.53
N PRO A 57 2.48 5.03 15.35
CA PRO A 57 2.69 5.61 14.02
C PRO A 57 3.71 4.80 13.19
N PRO A 58 3.62 4.81 11.85
CA PRO A 58 4.43 3.93 11.00
C PRO A 58 5.94 4.01 11.25
N ALA A 59 6.50 5.22 11.42
CA ALA A 59 7.93 5.40 11.64
C ALA A 59 8.42 4.69 12.92
N GLU A 60 7.68 4.85 14.02
CA GLU A 60 7.99 4.22 15.30
C GLU A 60 7.78 2.69 15.25
N ALA A 61 6.68 2.25 14.65
CA ALA A 61 6.38 0.83 14.51
C ALA A 61 7.43 0.08 13.66
N PHE A 62 7.87 0.65 12.53
CA PHE A 62 8.92 0.05 11.71
C PHE A 62 10.28 0.05 12.42
N ALA A 63 10.62 1.13 13.13
CA ALA A 63 11.84 1.17 13.94
C ALA A 63 11.82 0.10 15.04
N TRP A 64 10.66 -0.13 15.67
CA TRP A 64 10.46 -1.21 16.64
C TRP A 64 10.63 -2.59 15.99
N LEU A 65 9.97 -2.84 14.85
CA LEU A 65 10.07 -4.11 14.10
C LEU A 65 11.53 -4.42 13.72
N ALA A 66 12.29 -3.42 13.30
CA ALA A 66 13.70 -3.58 12.98
C ALA A 66 14.54 -4.01 14.19
N ARG A 67 14.34 -3.37 15.35
CA ARG A 67 15.01 -3.77 16.60
C ARG A 67 14.63 -5.18 17.06
N CYS A 68 13.40 -5.61 16.78
CA CYS A 68 12.90 -6.95 17.12
C CYS A 68 13.27 -8.02 16.08
N GLY A 69 14.07 -7.70 15.06
CA GLY A 69 14.51 -8.65 14.03
C GLY A 69 13.39 -9.11 13.08
N ARG A 70 12.28 -8.36 12.98
CA ARG A 70 11.10 -8.69 12.17
C ARG A 70 11.26 -8.19 10.72
N GLN A 71 12.36 -8.57 10.07
CA GLN A 71 12.78 -8.04 8.76
C GLN A 71 11.75 -8.26 7.64
N ALA A 72 11.01 -9.36 7.67
CA ALA A 72 9.98 -9.67 6.66
C ALA A 72 8.83 -8.65 6.62
N TYR A 73 8.67 -7.82 7.65
CA TYR A 73 7.61 -6.83 7.77
C TYR A 73 8.12 -5.38 7.61
N LEU A 74 9.38 -5.21 7.21
CA LEU A 74 9.95 -3.90 6.96
C LEU A 74 9.78 -3.49 5.48
N PRO A 75 9.52 -2.21 5.21
CA PRO A 75 9.49 -1.70 3.85
C PRO A 75 10.89 -1.74 3.24
N ALA A 76 10.98 -1.96 1.92
CA ALA A 76 12.24 -1.93 1.21
C ALA A 76 12.91 -0.54 1.32
N GLU A 77 14.22 -0.53 1.61
CA GLU A 77 15.11 0.63 1.81
C GLU A 77 15.00 1.72 0.71
N ARG A 78 14.60 1.34 -0.50
CA ARG A 78 14.31 2.24 -1.62
C ARG A 78 13.06 1.80 -2.35
N SER A 79 11.93 2.39 -1.99
CA SER A 79 10.72 2.32 -2.81
C SER A 79 10.06 3.71 -2.83
N ALA A 80 10.01 4.32 -4.01
CA ALA A 80 9.24 5.54 -4.22
C ALA A 80 7.78 5.30 -3.80
N PRO A 81 7.07 6.31 -3.26
CA PRO A 81 5.66 6.16 -2.95
C PRO A 81 4.91 5.73 -4.22
N VAL A 82 4.14 4.64 -4.10
CA VAL A 82 3.19 4.23 -5.14
C VAL A 82 2.04 5.24 -5.09
N SER A 83 2.14 6.27 -5.92
CA SER A 83 1.07 7.25 -6.16
C SER A 83 0.30 6.85 -7.41
N ALA A 84 -1.02 7.06 -7.40
CA ALA A 84 -1.84 6.95 -8.61
C ALA A 84 -1.29 7.83 -9.77
N ALA A 85 -0.68 8.98 -9.45
CA ALA A 85 -0.02 9.84 -10.42
C ALA A 85 1.24 9.22 -11.05
N ASN A 86 2.00 8.42 -10.28
CA ASN A 86 3.23 7.79 -10.76
C ASN A 86 2.96 6.53 -11.61
N VAL A 87 1.75 5.96 -11.52
CA VAL A 87 1.33 4.82 -12.36
C VAL A 87 0.82 5.29 -13.73
N ALA A 88 0.07 6.40 -13.77
CA ALA A 88 -0.43 6.97 -15.04
C ALA A 88 0.71 7.34 -16.00
N ALA A 89 1.87 7.76 -15.48
CA ALA A 89 3.05 8.11 -16.27
C ALA A 89 3.87 6.90 -16.76
N ALA A 90 3.66 5.70 -16.20
CA ALA A 90 4.47 4.50 -16.48
C ALA A 90 3.81 3.49 -17.43
N LEU A 91 2.57 3.74 -17.85
CA LEU A 91 1.89 2.91 -18.84
C LEU A 91 2.19 3.43 -20.26
N PRO A 92 2.74 2.60 -21.18
CA PRO A 92 2.72 2.98 -22.59
C PRO A 92 1.26 3.14 -23.00
N ALA A 93 0.94 4.25 -23.68
CA ALA A 93 -0.40 4.52 -24.19
C ALA A 93 -0.92 3.27 -24.90
N ALA A 94 -1.95 2.63 -24.32
CA ALA A 94 -2.56 1.47 -24.92
C ALA A 94 -3.09 1.90 -26.29
N ARG A 95 -2.41 1.47 -27.36
CA ARG A 95 -2.88 1.64 -28.72
C ARG A 95 -4.13 0.79 -28.86
N CYS A 96 -5.30 1.41 -28.87
CA CYS A 96 -6.52 0.78 -29.38
C CYS A 96 -6.24 0.36 -30.83
N VAL A 97 -6.00 -0.93 -31.06
CA VAL A 97 -6.05 -1.48 -32.41
C VAL A 97 -7.52 -1.53 -32.77
N GLY A 98 -7.95 -0.57 -33.59
CA GLY A 98 -9.29 -0.56 -34.16
C GLY A 98 -9.52 -1.86 -34.93
N GLY A 99 -10.42 -2.69 -34.43
CA GLY A 99 -10.94 -3.85 -35.15
C GLY A 99 -11.84 -3.36 -36.28
N GLY A 100 -11.45 -3.70 -37.50
CA GLY A 100 -12.09 -3.29 -38.75
C GLY A 100 -13.45 -3.93 -39.00
N SER A 101 -14.17 -3.24 -39.87
CA SER A 101 -15.44 -3.57 -40.51
C SER A 101 -15.58 -5.04 -40.91
N ALA A 102 -16.79 -5.58 -40.71
CA ALA A 102 -17.43 -6.53 -41.61
C ALA A 102 -18.94 -6.24 -41.62
#